data_AF-A0A822D3E4-F1
#
_entry.id   AF-A0A822D3E4-F1
#
_cell.length_a   1.000
_cell.length_b   1.000
_cell.length_c   1.000
_cell.angle_alpha   90.00
_cell.angle_beta   90.00
_cell.angle_gamma   90.00
#
_symmetry.space_group_name_H-M   'P 1'
#
loop_
_entity.id
_entity.type
_entity.pdbx_description
1 polymer ?
#
loop_
_entity_poly.entity_id
_entity_poly.type
_entity_poly.pdbx_seq_one_letter_code
_entity_poly.pdbx_strand_id
1 'polypeptide(L)'
;MSQIRTIPLESNNVTVTKGFAAKSSDPESQSVSITVSRSENLVMRRGNELLEFEDNIHMLFFPEITIERNPIDSTILILSWTIGVTVQIKLVEMVSPSAALVLNVAASVTDAFRGRTYGLLGTYDGEPTNDLRAQNGIVVNSNALAEEIHRQFGVTWAIHTDTSLFYYESGQSAEFFENQNRLFVPSFTEPINTAVEDESIRRTCKIASDSASSSWNAAQRTCYYDMSITRDETFAQTSFDAGDEILSIKADLINPPLFNIELPVSMKAKHGERIRLTIDATSNYSTSVIVLSADHLPNGATFNIQTKVFEWTAIEGEDYVRIRAKDSTYNLTSTHEIVFQVELADESSAIRSEIQMNEALSADIEALGGFVYVSDGVKWHRSAQFRQWCKQHDIKLCNWPGYSADFNAIELVWNVIKQEIKNKNPKSQRELEDATDEVCSNLSLNVVQSCIKKIRTVYSHVVSTY
;
A
#
# COMPACT_ATOMS: atom_id res chain seq x y z
N MET A 1 17.16 -6.40 1.82
CA MET A 1 16.85 -7.42 2.85
C MET A 1 15.35 -7.45 3.06
N SER A 2 14.76 -8.64 3.22
CA SER A 2 13.35 -8.81 3.61
C SER A 2 13.24 -9.74 4.81
N GLN A 3 12.16 -9.59 5.56
CA GLN A 3 11.86 -10.29 6.81
C GLN A 3 10.37 -10.61 6.86
N ILE A 4 10.02 -11.76 7.42
CA ILE A 4 8.64 -12.11 7.76
C ILE A 4 8.51 -12.26 9.27
N ARG A 5 7.31 -12.00 9.80
CA ARG A 5 6.97 -12.22 11.20
C ARG A 5 5.85 -13.24 11.28
N THR A 6 6.15 -14.37 11.89
CA THR A 6 5.17 -15.41 12.20
C THR A 6 4.76 -15.33 13.67
N ILE A 7 3.52 -15.72 13.94
CA ILE A 7 3.02 -15.95 15.30
C ILE A 7 2.41 -17.35 15.40
N PRO A 8 2.46 -17.97 16.59
CA PRO A 8 1.71 -19.19 16.85
C PRO A 8 0.21 -18.90 16.98
N LEU A 9 -0.60 -19.85 16.51
CA LEU A 9 -2.01 -19.98 16.84
C LEU A 9 -2.16 -21.11 17.87
N GLU A 10 -2.44 -20.74 19.12
CA GLU A 10 -2.40 -21.66 20.28
C GLU A 10 -3.36 -22.86 20.15
N SER A 11 -4.44 -22.73 19.38
CA SER A 11 -5.48 -23.74 19.28
C SER A 11 -5.11 -24.98 18.48
N ASN A 12 -4.17 -24.91 17.52
CA ASN A 12 -3.88 -26.00 16.57
C ASN A 12 -2.37 -26.26 16.30
N ASN A 13 -1.44 -25.72 17.09
CA ASN A 13 0.02 -25.80 16.83
C ASN A 13 0.41 -25.35 15.40
N VAL A 14 -0.23 -24.28 14.91
CA VAL A 14 0.02 -23.69 13.59
C VAL A 14 0.75 -22.36 13.75
N THR A 15 1.58 -21.99 12.79
CA THR A 15 2.10 -20.63 12.66
C THR A 15 1.46 -19.91 11.49
N VAL A 16 1.13 -18.63 11.66
CA VAL A 16 0.66 -17.77 10.58
C VAL A 16 1.55 -16.55 10.42
N THR A 17 1.63 -16.04 9.20
CA THR A 17 2.37 -14.80 8.90
C THR A 17 1.49 -13.59 9.23
N LYS A 18 1.99 -12.70 10.08
CA LYS A 18 1.33 -11.45 10.53
C LYS A 18 2.14 -10.21 10.20
N GLY A 19 3.28 -10.37 9.54
CA GLY A 19 4.10 -9.23 9.16
C GLY A 19 5.06 -9.56 8.04
N PHE A 20 5.30 -8.57 7.21
CA PHE A 20 6.35 -8.51 6.21
C PHE A 20 7.09 -7.19 6.38
N ALA A 21 8.41 -7.19 6.31
CA ALA A 21 9.21 -5.99 6.29
C ALA A 21 10.37 -6.12 5.30
N ALA A 22 10.74 -5.02 4.66
CA ALA A 22 11.87 -5.01 3.74
C ALA A 22 12.54 -3.64 3.69
N LYS A 23 13.84 -3.65 3.38
CA LYS A 23 14.66 -2.45 3.21
C LYS A 23 15.64 -2.67 2.07
N SER A 24 15.78 -1.68 1.19
CA SER A 24 16.82 -1.67 0.16
C SER A 24 18.20 -1.48 0.78
N SER A 25 19.26 -1.82 0.04
CA SER A 25 20.64 -1.49 0.43
C SER A 25 20.99 -0.03 0.22
N ASP A 26 20.13 0.74 -0.46
CA ASP A 26 20.28 2.18 -0.61
C ASP A 26 20.32 2.86 0.78
N PRO A 27 21.36 3.65 1.10
CA PRO A 27 21.45 4.39 2.36
C PRO A 27 20.26 5.32 2.64
N GLU A 28 19.64 5.88 1.59
CA GLU A 28 18.49 6.79 1.71
C GLU A 28 17.15 6.03 1.84
N SER A 29 17.14 4.72 1.56
CA SER A 29 15.93 3.90 1.67
C SER A 29 15.52 3.73 3.13
N GLN A 30 14.23 3.93 3.37
CA GLN A 30 13.60 3.59 4.65
C GLN A 30 13.13 2.14 4.63
N SER A 31 13.04 1.52 5.81
CA SER A 31 12.40 0.21 5.94
C SER A 31 10.90 0.36 5.72
N VAL A 32 10.31 -0.52 4.93
CA VAL A 32 8.85 -0.65 4.81
C VAL A 32 8.42 -1.85 5.62
N SER A 33 7.41 -1.67 6.47
CA SER A 33 6.80 -2.75 7.26
C SER A 33 5.30 -2.77 7.09
N ILE A 34 4.76 -3.94 6.77
CA ILE A 34 3.32 -4.23 6.66
C ILE A 34 3.00 -5.29 7.69
N THR A 35 2.16 -4.95 8.65
CA THR A 35 1.89 -5.79 9.80
C THR A 35 0.41 -5.81 10.13
N VAL A 36 -0.08 -6.93 10.63
CA VAL A 36 -1.38 -6.99 11.31
C VAL A 36 -1.15 -6.64 12.78
N SER A 37 -1.90 -5.64 13.25
CA SER A 37 -1.90 -5.14 14.64
C SER A 37 -2.59 -6.11 15.60
N ARG A 38 -2.47 -5.87 16.90
CA ARG A 38 -3.21 -6.63 17.93
C ARG A 38 -4.74 -6.51 17.81
N SER A 39 -5.20 -5.43 17.20
CA SER A 39 -6.63 -5.17 16.93
C SER A 39 -7.07 -5.70 15.56
N GLU A 40 -6.28 -6.59 14.94
CA GLU A 40 -6.59 -7.22 13.64
C GLU A 40 -6.76 -6.22 12.48
N ASN A 41 -6.10 -5.06 12.58
CA ASN A 41 -6.02 -4.08 11.50
C ASN A 41 -4.67 -4.14 10.80
N LEU A 42 -4.66 -3.91 9.50
CA LEU A 42 -3.45 -3.70 8.73
C LEU A 42 -2.78 -2.37 9.10
N VAL A 43 -1.49 -2.41 9.38
CA VAL A 43 -0.63 -1.26 9.66
C VAL A 43 0.53 -1.28 8.68
N MET A 44 0.66 -0.21 7.89
CA MET A 44 1.74 -0.02 6.94
C MET A 44 2.61 1.14 7.43
N ARG A 45 3.94 0.98 7.39
CA ARG A 45 4.87 2.04 7.77
C ARG A 45 6.06 2.11 6.84
N ARG A 46 6.61 3.31 6.69
CA ARG A 46 7.90 3.59 6.06
C ARG A 46 8.79 4.31 7.07
N GLY A 47 9.81 3.64 7.57
CA GLY A 47 10.58 4.10 8.73
C GLY A 47 9.63 4.36 9.91
N ASN A 48 9.61 5.60 10.39
CA ASN A 48 8.71 6.03 11.46
C ASN A 48 7.38 6.64 10.96
N GLU A 49 7.15 6.70 9.65
CA GLU A 49 5.93 7.25 9.07
C GLU A 49 4.84 6.17 8.98
N LEU A 50 3.61 6.50 9.39
CA LEU A 50 2.44 5.65 9.16
C LEU A 50 1.93 5.93 7.75
N LEU A 51 1.69 4.87 6.98
CA LEU A 51 1.20 4.95 5.61
C LEU A 51 -0.28 4.62 5.57
N GLU A 52 -1.05 5.51 4.94
CA GLU A 52 -2.48 5.33 4.71
C GLU A 52 -2.79 5.69 3.26
N PHE A 53 -3.72 4.97 2.64
CA PHE A 53 -4.26 5.35 1.34
C PHE A 53 -5.38 6.37 1.56
N GLU A 54 -5.33 7.48 0.83
CA GLU A 54 -6.44 8.42 0.77
C GLU A 54 -7.59 7.85 -0.07
N ASP A 55 -8.79 8.42 0.06
CA ASP A 55 -9.97 7.97 -0.68
C ASP A 55 -9.72 8.05 -2.21
N ASN A 56 -9.94 6.95 -2.92
CA ASN A 56 -9.67 6.75 -4.36
C ASN A 56 -8.19 6.76 -4.77
N ILE A 57 -7.25 6.95 -3.83
CA ILE A 57 -5.82 6.75 -4.09
C ILE A 57 -5.47 5.31 -3.77
N HIS A 58 -5.09 4.58 -4.80
CA HIS A 58 -4.70 3.17 -4.69
C HIS A 58 -3.20 2.97 -4.70
N MET A 59 -2.41 4.04 -4.65
CA MET A 59 -0.97 3.95 -4.80
C MET A 59 -0.23 4.99 -3.96
N LEU A 60 0.87 4.58 -3.33
CA LEU A 60 1.77 5.44 -2.58
C LEU A 60 3.17 5.36 -3.20
N PHE A 61 3.81 6.52 -3.36
CA PHE A 61 5.08 6.63 -4.05
C PHE A 61 6.18 7.17 -3.17
N PHE A 62 7.30 6.46 -3.19
CA PHE A 62 8.53 6.86 -2.53
C PHE A 62 9.71 6.66 -3.49
N PRO A 63 10.84 7.36 -3.28
CA PRO A 63 12.01 7.23 -4.15
C PRO A 63 12.48 5.79 -4.38
N GLU A 64 12.34 4.93 -3.36
CA GLU A 64 12.80 3.55 -3.38
C GLU A 64 11.73 2.51 -3.72
N ILE A 65 10.44 2.85 -3.59
CA ILE A 65 9.35 1.88 -3.62
C ILE A 65 8.01 2.51 -4.00
N THR A 66 7.23 1.77 -4.77
CA THR A 66 5.80 2.01 -5.00
C THR A 66 4.99 0.98 -4.21
N ILE A 67 3.94 1.43 -3.51
CA ILE A 67 3.00 0.55 -2.81
C ILE A 67 1.62 0.75 -3.42
N GLU A 68 1.11 -0.28 -4.09
CA GLU A 68 -0.22 -0.30 -4.68
C GLU A 68 -1.18 -1.13 -3.83
N ARG A 69 -2.42 -0.68 -3.69
CA ARG A 69 -3.57 -1.48 -3.29
C ARG A 69 -4.38 -1.81 -4.54
N ASN A 70 -4.55 -3.10 -4.82
CA ASN A 70 -5.25 -3.53 -6.02
C ASN A 70 -6.69 -2.94 -6.04
N PRO A 71 -7.10 -2.26 -7.12
CA PRO A 71 -8.38 -1.54 -7.16
C PRO A 71 -9.59 -2.47 -7.32
N ILE A 72 -9.38 -3.71 -7.78
CA ILE A 72 -10.43 -4.73 -7.93
C ILE A 72 -10.58 -5.52 -6.62
N ASP A 73 -9.46 -5.93 -6.04
CA ASP A 73 -9.40 -6.66 -4.77
C ASP A 73 -8.56 -5.89 -3.75
N SER A 74 -9.22 -5.09 -2.92
CA SER A 74 -8.55 -4.23 -1.93
C SER A 74 -7.77 -5.00 -0.84
N THR A 75 -7.91 -6.32 -0.78
CA THR A 75 -7.13 -7.19 0.11
C THR A 75 -5.71 -7.46 -0.42
N ILE A 76 -5.42 -7.11 -1.67
CA ILE A 76 -4.12 -7.31 -2.30
C ILE A 76 -3.33 -6.00 -2.29
N LEU A 77 -2.12 -6.07 -1.75
CA LEU A 77 -1.11 -5.03 -1.83
C LEU A 77 0.05 -5.50 -2.72
N ILE A 78 0.59 -4.61 -3.53
CA ILE A 78 1.74 -4.86 -4.41
C ILE A 78 2.82 -3.84 -4.06
N LEU A 79 3.97 -4.33 -3.63
CA LEU A 79 5.12 -3.53 -3.23
C LEU A 79 6.20 -3.70 -4.29
N SER A 80 6.49 -2.64 -5.03
CA SER A 80 7.43 -2.66 -6.15
C SER A 80 8.61 -1.76 -5.84
N TRP A 81 9.77 -2.36 -5.56
CA TRP A 81 11.02 -1.62 -5.44
C TRP A 81 11.60 -1.31 -6.81
N THR A 82 12.18 -0.12 -6.95
CA THR A 82 12.80 0.35 -8.19
C THR A 82 13.99 -0.50 -8.64
N ILE A 83 14.52 -1.35 -7.76
CA ILE A 83 15.58 -2.32 -8.05
C ILE A 83 15.06 -3.59 -8.76
N GLY A 84 13.78 -3.68 -9.10
CA GLY A 84 13.21 -4.86 -9.79
C GLY A 84 12.90 -6.02 -8.86
N VAL A 85 12.37 -5.70 -7.67
CA VAL A 85 11.82 -6.65 -6.70
C VAL A 85 10.36 -6.27 -6.47
N THR A 86 9.45 -7.24 -6.57
CA THR A 86 8.03 -7.05 -6.31
C THR A 86 7.56 -8.03 -5.23
N VAL A 87 6.79 -7.55 -4.27
CA VAL A 87 6.17 -8.37 -3.23
C VAL A 87 4.67 -8.14 -3.24
N GLN A 88 3.91 -9.19 -3.51
CA GLN A 88 2.47 -9.19 -3.39
C GLN A 88 2.10 -9.71 -1.99
N ILE A 89 1.26 -8.97 -1.29
CA ILE A 89 0.72 -9.35 0.01
C ILE A 89 -0.80 -9.41 -0.12
N LYS A 90 -1.37 -10.61 0.06
CA LYS A 90 -2.81 -10.80 0.15
C LYS A 90 -3.20 -10.92 1.63
N LEU A 91 -4.12 -10.05 2.05
CA LEU A 91 -4.76 -10.13 3.35
C LEU A 91 -5.81 -11.23 3.30
N VAL A 92 -5.76 -12.15 4.26
CA VAL A 92 -6.70 -13.26 4.35
C VAL A 92 -7.32 -13.27 5.73
N GLU A 93 -8.64 -13.23 5.78
CA GLU A 93 -9.39 -13.42 7.03
C GLU A 93 -9.56 -14.92 7.28
N MET A 94 -9.09 -15.36 8.44
CA MET A 94 -9.32 -16.69 8.97
C MET A 94 -10.41 -16.60 10.04
N VAL A 95 -11.35 -17.54 10.01
CA VAL A 95 -12.51 -17.68 10.91
C VAL A 95 -12.26 -18.77 11.96
N SER A 96 -11.57 -19.85 11.59
CA SER A 96 -11.32 -21.02 12.43
C SER A 96 -9.82 -21.37 12.44
N PRO A 97 -9.23 -21.83 13.57
CA PRO A 97 -9.84 -22.08 14.88
C PRO A 97 -10.09 -20.81 15.71
N SER A 98 -9.63 -19.65 15.25
CA SER A 98 -9.83 -18.35 15.89
C SER A 98 -9.79 -17.26 14.84
N ALA A 99 -10.68 -16.28 14.95
CA ALA A 99 -10.72 -15.17 14.01
C ALA A 99 -9.39 -14.42 13.98
N ALA A 100 -8.75 -14.35 12.82
CA ALA A 100 -7.44 -13.72 12.66
C ALA A 100 -7.25 -13.24 11.22
N LEU A 101 -6.73 -12.04 11.05
CA LEU A 101 -6.24 -11.53 9.77
C LEU A 101 -4.79 -11.98 9.58
N VAL A 102 -4.47 -12.63 8.47
CA VAL A 102 -3.14 -13.15 8.17
C VAL A 102 -2.66 -12.65 6.80
N LEU A 103 -1.35 -12.74 6.56
CA LEU A 103 -0.72 -12.30 5.33
C LEU A 103 -0.25 -13.51 4.51
N ASN A 104 -0.72 -13.62 3.27
CA ASN A 104 -0.07 -14.46 2.26
C ASN A 104 0.91 -13.56 1.48
N VAL A 105 2.17 -13.99 1.38
CA VAL A 105 3.25 -13.17 0.81
C VAL A 105 3.89 -13.92 -0.36
N ALA A 106 3.86 -13.30 -1.53
CA ALA A 106 4.54 -13.79 -2.72
C ALA A 106 5.60 -12.77 -3.14
N ALA A 107 6.80 -13.24 -3.48
CA ALA A 107 7.87 -12.39 -3.95
C ALA A 107 8.28 -12.78 -5.37
N SER A 108 8.57 -11.77 -6.17
CA SER A 108 9.15 -11.89 -7.49
C SER A 108 10.38 -10.99 -7.60
N VAL A 109 11.41 -11.49 -8.26
CA VAL A 109 12.65 -10.77 -8.50
C VAL A 109 13.00 -10.88 -9.98
N THR A 110 13.53 -9.80 -10.53
CA THR A 110 14.02 -9.79 -11.92
C THR A 110 15.27 -10.65 -12.10
N ASP A 111 15.57 -11.04 -13.35
CA ASP A 111 16.78 -11.78 -13.73
C ASP A 111 18.10 -11.11 -13.32
N ALA A 112 18.09 -9.81 -13.01
CA ALA A 112 19.23 -9.10 -12.44
C ALA A 112 19.71 -9.70 -11.10
N PHE A 113 18.84 -10.43 -10.39
CA PHE A 113 19.15 -11.12 -9.14
C PHE A 113 19.50 -12.60 -9.30
N ARG A 114 19.60 -13.12 -10.54
CA ARG A 114 19.95 -14.52 -10.77
C ARG A 114 21.29 -14.88 -10.12
N GLY A 115 21.27 -15.89 -9.25
CA GLY A 115 22.42 -16.32 -8.45
C GLY A 115 22.89 -15.32 -7.38
N ARG A 116 22.08 -14.31 -7.06
CA ARG A 116 22.40 -13.24 -6.09
C ARG A 116 21.43 -13.20 -4.91
N THR A 117 20.41 -14.05 -4.88
CA THR A 117 19.52 -14.19 -3.73
C THR A 117 20.10 -15.20 -2.74
N TYR A 118 19.68 -15.10 -1.49
CA TYR A 118 19.93 -16.08 -0.44
C TYR A 118 18.91 -15.87 0.67
N GLY A 119 18.57 -16.92 1.42
CA GLY A 119 17.59 -16.86 2.49
C GLY A 119 16.52 -17.93 2.35
N LEU A 120 15.35 -17.66 2.94
CA LEU A 120 14.20 -18.58 2.94
C LEU A 120 13.64 -18.91 1.54
N LEU A 121 13.93 -18.08 0.53
CA LEU A 121 13.46 -18.25 -0.86
C LEU A 121 14.54 -18.80 -1.80
N GLY A 122 15.70 -19.23 -1.29
CA GLY A 122 16.75 -19.86 -2.10
C GLY A 122 17.67 -18.89 -2.86
N THR A 123 18.43 -19.43 -3.82
CA THR A 123 19.56 -18.74 -4.49
C THR A 123 19.26 -18.20 -5.89
N TYR A 124 18.07 -18.48 -6.42
CA TYR A 124 17.61 -18.04 -7.74
C TYR A 124 18.64 -18.27 -8.86
N ASP A 125 19.31 -19.43 -8.85
CA ASP A 125 20.29 -19.84 -9.86
C ASP A 125 19.71 -20.86 -10.87
N GLY A 126 18.53 -21.41 -10.57
CA GLY A 126 17.85 -22.43 -11.36
C GLY A 126 18.15 -23.86 -10.90
N GLU A 127 18.88 -24.05 -9.79
CA GLU A 127 19.25 -25.35 -9.25
C GLU A 127 18.46 -25.68 -7.97
N PRO A 128 17.33 -26.40 -8.06
CA PRO A 128 16.44 -26.62 -6.90
C PRO A 128 17.08 -27.44 -5.77
N THR A 129 18.23 -28.08 -6.03
CA THR A 129 18.92 -28.93 -5.05
C THR A 129 19.68 -28.14 -3.99
N ASN A 130 19.90 -26.84 -4.19
CA ASN A 130 20.65 -25.99 -3.25
C ASN A 130 19.80 -24.90 -2.57
N ASP A 131 18.51 -24.80 -2.90
CA ASP A 131 17.63 -23.73 -2.40
C ASP A 131 17.40 -23.81 -0.89
N LEU A 132 17.40 -25.02 -0.30
CA LEU A 132 17.30 -25.21 1.16
C LEU A 132 18.67 -25.06 1.85
N ARG A 133 19.40 -23.99 1.52
CA ARG A 133 20.67 -23.65 2.15
C ARG A 133 20.44 -22.88 3.45
N ALA A 134 20.84 -23.48 4.57
CA ALA A 134 20.82 -22.86 5.90
C ALA A 134 21.81 -21.69 6.00
N GLN A 135 21.64 -20.83 7.02
CA GLN A 135 22.49 -19.65 7.23
C GLN A 135 23.97 -20.00 7.43
N ASN A 136 24.27 -21.18 7.97
CA ASN A 136 25.64 -21.71 8.12
C ASN A 136 26.24 -22.30 6.82
N GLY A 137 25.48 -22.29 5.70
CA GLY A 137 25.89 -22.78 4.39
C GLY A 137 25.59 -24.26 4.11
N ILE A 138 25.10 -25.02 5.10
CA ILE A 138 24.69 -26.43 4.93
C ILE A 138 23.40 -26.49 4.11
N VAL A 139 23.35 -27.40 3.14
CA VAL A 139 22.16 -27.62 2.30
C VAL A 139 21.37 -28.80 2.86
N VAL A 140 20.10 -28.56 3.16
CA VAL A 140 19.14 -29.61 3.56
C VAL A 140 18.55 -30.25 2.31
N ASN A 141 18.36 -31.58 2.33
CA ASN A 141 17.77 -32.28 1.19
C ASN A 141 16.31 -31.85 0.98
N SER A 142 15.90 -31.63 -0.27
CA SER A 142 14.52 -31.25 -0.61
C SER A 142 13.46 -32.30 -0.27
N ASN A 143 13.86 -33.56 -0.11
CA ASN A 143 13.00 -34.66 0.33
C ASN A 143 13.08 -34.91 1.85
N ALA A 144 13.76 -34.06 2.61
CA ALA A 144 13.79 -34.15 4.07
C ALA A 144 12.39 -33.97 4.67
N LEU A 145 12.20 -34.45 5.90
CA LEU A 145 10.93 -34.28 6.61
C LEU A 145 10.69 -32.79 6.88
N ALA A 146 9.41 -32.36 6.94
CA ALA A 146 9.05 -30.96 7.20
C ALA A 146 9.67 -30.42 8.50
N GLU A 147 9.74 -31.25 9.56
CA GLU A 147 10.42 -30.89 10.81
C GLU A 147 11.92 -30.65 10.62
N GLU A 148 12.57 -31.46 9.79
CA GLU A 148 13.99 -31.33 9.48
C GLU A 148 14.26 -30.05 8.70
N ILE A 149 13.46 -29.78 7.67
CA ILE A 149 13.52 -28.53 6.89
C ILE A 149 13.29 -27.32 7.81
N HIS A 150 12.30 -27.39 8.70
CA HIS A 150 12.02 -26.32 9.65
C HIS A 150 13.21 -26.05 10.58
N ARG A 151 13.75 -27.09 11.23
CA ARG A 151 14.80 -26.92 12.26
C ARG A 151 16.17 -26.66 11.68
N GLN A 152 16.55 -27.37 10.62
CA GLN A 152 17.91 -27.30 10.05
C GLN A 152 18.07 -26.23 8.97
N PHE A 153 16.97 -25.74 8.39
CA PHE A 153 16.99 -24.66 7.40
C PHE A 153 16.20 -23.43 7.88
N GLY A 154 14.88 -23.54 8.08
CA GLY A 154 14.00 -22.40 8.33
C GLY A 154 14.39 -21.57 9.56
N VAL A 155 14.54 -22.21 10.71
CA VAL A 155 14.91 -21.56 11.99
C VAL A 155 16.30 -20.94 11.93
N THR A 156 17.20 -21.43 11.08
CA THR A 156 18.55 -20.86 10.95
C THR A 156 18.55 -19.47 10.34
N TRP A 157 17.47 -19.07 9.67
CA TRP A 157 17.30 -17.71 9.12
C TRP A 157 16.62 -16.74 10.10
N ALA A 158 16.42 -17.13 11.36
CA ALA A 158 15.95 -16.22 12.40
C ALA A 158 16.91 -15.02 12.53
N ILE A 159 16.35 -13.83 12.60
CA ILE A 159 17.11 -12.58 12.67
C ILE A 159 17.57 -12.28 14.10
N HIS A 160 18.61 -11.46 14.25
CA HIS A 160 18.93 -10.85 15.54
C HIS A 160 17.99 -9.67 15.82
N THR A 161 17.67 -9.45 17.10
CA THR A 161 16.67 -8.46 17.53
C THR A 161 17.02 -7.03 17.14
N ASP A 162 18.31 -6.68 17.10
CA ASP A 162 18.86 -5.40 16.67
C ASP A 162 18.84 -5.18 15.15
N THR A 163 18.64 -6.24 14.37
CA THR A 163 18.53 -6.19 12.90
C THR A 163 17.08 -6.15 12.40
N SER A 164 16.10 -6.08 13.31
CA SER A 164 14.69 -6.04 12.93
C SER A 164 14.33 -4.79 12.13
N LEU A 165 13.57 -4.99 11.06
CA LEU A 165 13.00 -3.93 10.22
C LEU A 165 11.57 -3.56 10.62
N PHE A 166 11.02 -4.22 11.64
CA PHE A 166 9.64 -4.01 12.07
C PHE A 166 9.50 -2.85 13.06
N TYR A 167 8.40 -2.12 12.91
CA TYR A 167 7.85 -1.31 14.00
C TYR A 167 7.11 -2.19 15.01
N TYR A 168 7.22 -1.84 16.29
CA TYR A 168 6.61 -2.57 17.40
C TYR A 168 5.63 -1.66 18.16
N GLU A 169 4.44 -2.19 18.44
CA GLU A 169 3.48 -1.50 19.31
C GLU A 169 3.97 -1.47 20.77
N SER A 170 3.33 -0.66 21.60
CA SER A 170 3.64 -0.60 23.03
C SER A 170 3.59 -2.00 23.67
N GLY A 171 4.70 -2.39 24.31
CA GLY A 171 4.86 -3.70 24.92
C GLY A 171 5.17 -4.85 23.95
N GLN A 172 5.53 -4.56 22.69
CA GLN A 172 6.12 -5.53 21.76
C GLN A 172 7.58 -5.18 21.47
N SER A 173 8.35 -6.17 21.02
CA SER A 173 9.72 -6.03 20.55
C SER A 173 10.10 -7.23 19.67
N ALA A 174 11.25 -7.17 19.01
CA ALA A 174 11.77 -8.34 18.29
C ALA A 174 11.95 -9.55 19.24
N GLU A 175 12.50 -9.29 20.43
CA GLU A 175 12.68 -10.29 21.49
C GLU A 175 11.35 -10.89 21.96
N PHE A 176 10.28 -10.09 22.06
CA PHE A 176 8.95 -10.58 22.42
C PHE A 176 8.48 -11.67 21.44
N PHE A 177 8.57 -11.42 20.14
CA PHE A 177 8.15 -12.40 19.13
C PHE A 177 9.12 -13.58 19.01
N GLU A 178 10.42 -13.35 19.18
CA GLU A 178 11.42 -14.42 19.21
C GLU A 178 11.13 -15.40 20.36
N ASN A 179 10.85 -14.89 21.56
CA ASN A 179 10.53 -15.71 22.73
C ASN A 179 9.24 -16.52 22.54
N GLN A 180 8.21 -15.94 21.91
CA GLN A 180 6.99 -16.66 21.57
C GLN A 180 7.26 -17.82 20.60
N ASN A 181 8.03 -17.57 19.54
CA ASN A 181 8.34 -18.58 18.53
C ASN A 181 9.29 -19.66 19.05
N ARG A 182 10.25 -19.30 19.92
CA ARG A 182 11.23 -20.25 20.49
C ARG A 182 10.58 -21.32 21.36
N LEU A 183 9.51 -20.97 22.07
CA LEU A 183 8.77 -21.89 22.95
C LEU A 183 7.72 -22.70 22.20
N PHE A 184 7.46 -22.36 20.93
CA PHE A 184 6.44 -23.00 20.13
C PHE A 184 7.02 -24.09 19.22
N VAL A 185 6.32 -25.21 19.14
CA VAL A 185 6.66 -26.30 18.23
C VAL A 185 5.47 -26.51 17.28
N PRO A 186 5.61 -26.18 15.98
CA PRO A 186 4.56 -26.42 15.00
C PRO A 186 4.23 -27.90 14.86
N SER A 187 3.01 -28.21 14.43
CA SER A 187 2.68 -29.55 13.95
C SER A 187 3.38 -29.81 12.61
N PHE A 188 4.15 -30.88 12.52
CA PHE A 188 4.80 -31.34 11.28
C PHE A 188 4.12 -32.57 10.67
N THR A 189 3.05 -33.05 11.30
CA THR A 189 2.24 -34.17 10.82
C THR A 189 1.00 -33.65 10.14
N GLU A 190 0.75 -34.10 8.91
CA GLU A 190 -0.52 -33.85 8.24
C GLU A 190 -1.67 -34.44 9.06
N PRO A 191 -2.80 -33.73 9.22
CA PRO A 191 -3.96 -34.26 9.93
C PRO A 191 -4.48 -35.53 9.25
N ILE A 192 -4.80 -36.54 10.05
CA ILE A 192 -5.50 -37.72 9.55
C ILE A 192 -6.96 -37.31 9.33
N ASN A 193 -7.35 -37.14 8.07
CA ASN A 193 -8.73 -36.86 7.67
C ASN A 193 -9.52 -38.16 7.51
N THR A 194 -10.79 -38.16 7.90
CA THR A 194 -11.73 -39.22 7.52
C THR A 194 -11.94 -39.22 6.00
N ALA A 195 -12.42 -40.33 5.43
CA ALA A 195 -12.67 -40.42 3.99
C ALA A 195 -13.64 -39.34 3.47
N VAL A 196 -14.64 -38.97 4.30
CA VAL A 196 -15.61 -37.92 3.96
C VAL A 196 -14.96 -36.53 3.99
N GLU A 197 -14.13 -36.26 4.99
CA GLU A 197 -13.39 -35.00 5.07
C GLU A 197 -12.40 -34.86 3.92
N ASP A 198 -11.65 -35.92 3.59
CA ASP A 198 -10.72 -35.93 2.46
C ASP A 198 -11.41 -35.57 1.14
N GLU A 199 -12.57 -36.18 0.85
CA GLU A 199 -13.34 -35.88 -0.36
C GLU A 199 -13.80 -34.41 -0.39
N SER A 200 -14.23 -33.87 0.76
CA SER A 200 -14.62 -32.47 0.89
C SER A 200 -13.45 -31.53 0.64
N ILE A 201 -12.30 -31.80 1.27
CA ILE A 201 -11.09 -30.97 1.14
C ILE A 201 -10.59 -30.99 -0.30
N ARG A 202 -10.54 -32.17 -0.94
CA ARG A 202 -10.16 -32.29 -2.35
C ARG A 202 -11.04 -31.45 -3.26
N ARG A 203 -12.35 -31.41 -3.00
CA ARG A 203 -13.29 -30.59 -3.77
C ARG A 203 -12.97 -29.10 -3.63
N THR A 204 -12.81 -28.59 -2.40
CA THR A 204 -12.41 -27.20 -2.14
C THR A 204 -11.09 -26.88 -2.84
N CYS A 205 -10.09 -27.75 -2.73
CA CYS A 205 -8.76 -27.52 -3.28
C CYS A 205 -8.60 -27.90 -4.76
N LYS A 206 -9.70 -28.15 -5.48
CA LYS A 206 -9.71 -28.52 -6.91
C LYS A 206 -8.77 -29.68 -7.23
N ILE A 207 -8.76 -30.71 -6.37
CA ILE A 207 -7.99 -31.95 -6.52
C ILE A 207 -8.94 -33.06 -6.99
N ALA A 208 -8.55 -33.80 -8.03
CA ALA A 208 -9.32 -34.96 -8.48
C ALA A 208 -9.32 -36.09 -7.43
N SER A 209 -10.44 -36.80 -7.29
CA SER A 209 -10.63 -37.86 -6.28
C SER A 209 -9.53 -38.91 -6.29
N ASP A 210 -9.10 -39.31 -7.49
CA ASP A 210 -8.16 -40.43 -7.68
C ASP A 210 -6.70 -39.95 -7.79
N SER A 211 -6.46 -38.66 -7.54
CA SER A 211 -5.14 -38.04 -7.67
C SER A 211 -4.26 -38.35 -6.45
N ALA A 212 -3.09 -38.94 -6.69
CA ALA A 212 -2.07 -39.16 -5.67
C ALA A 212 -1.45 -37.83 -5.20
N SER A 213 -1.15 -37.68 -3.91
CA SER A 213 -0.57 -36.43 -3.35
C SER A 213 0.74 -35.99 -4.03
N SER A 214 1.49 -36.93 -4.60
CA SER A 214 2.71 -36.67 -5.35
C SER A 214 2.50 -35.92 -6.68
N SER A 215 1.29 -35.94 -7.26
CA SER A 215 0.99 -35.23 -8.52
C SER A 215 0.41 -33.83 -8.32
N TRP A 216 0.10 -33.46 -7.07
CA TRP A 216 -0.51 -32.16 -6.79
C TRP A 216 0.47 -31.03 -7.11
N ASN A 217 -0.02 -29.87 -7.51
CA ASN A 217 0.81 -28.68 -7.62
C ASN A 217 0.99 -28.00 -6.24
N ALA A 218 1.78 -26.93 -6.18
CA ALA A 218 2.03 -26.21 -4.92
C ALA A 218 0.76 -25.58 -4.32
N ALA A 219 -0.13 -25.03 -5.16
CA ALA A 219 -1.40 -24.44 -4.74
C ALA A 219 -2.33 -25.47 -4.09
N GLN A 220 -2.48 -26.63 -4.73
CA GLN A 220 -3.28 -27.75 -4.24
C GLN A 220 -2.78 -28.29 -2.90
N ARG A 221 -1.46 -28.50 -2.76
CA ARG A 221 -0.86 -28.96 -1.49
C ARG A 221 -1.09 -27.96 -0.35
N THR A 222 -0.87 -26.68 -0.63
CA THR A 222 -1.06 -25.60 0.37
C THR A 222 -2.51 -25.54 0.85
N CYS A 223 -3.45 -25.50 -0.10
CA CYS A 223 -4.88 -25.50 0.23
C CYS A 223 -5.29 -26.73 1.03
N TYR A 224 -4.85 -27.93 0.63
CA TYR A 224 -5.23 -29.17 1.30
C TYR A 224 -4.75 -29.17 2.75
N TYR A 225 -3.50 -28.76 2.98
CA TYR A 225 -2.92 -28.64 4.31
C TYR A 225 -3.67 -27.61 5.17
N ASP A 226 -3.86 -26.39 4.65
CA ASP A 226 -4.54 -25.31 5.34
C ASP A 226 -5.96 -25.74 5.74
N MET A 227 -6.74 -26.29 4.80
CA MET A 227 -8.09 -26.78 5.09
C MET A 227 -8.11 -27.92 6.13
N SER A 228 -7.13 -28.82 6.06
CA SER A 228 -7.04 -29.95 7.01
C SER A 228 -6.80 -29.48 8.44
N ILE A 229 -6.05 -28.41 8.61
CA ILE A 229 -5.59 -27.90 9.90
C ILE A 229 -6.57 -26.86 10.47
N THR A 230 -7.04 -25.91 9.66
CA THR A 230 -7.87 -24.79 10.14
C THR A 230 -9.35 -25.10 10.10
N ARG A 231 -9.77 -26.04 9.22
CA ARG A 231 -11.17 -26.30 8.86
C ARG A 231 -11.88 -25.07 8.31
N ASP A 232 -11.11 -24.14 7.74
CA ASP A 232 -11.59 -22.88 7.18
C ASP A 232 -11.51 -22.91 5.66
N GLU A 233 -12.67 -23.08 5.03
CA GLU A 233 -12.80 -23.18 3.58
C GLU A 233 -12.40 -21.89 2.86
N THR A 234 -12.75 -20.73 3.42
CA THR A 234 -12.42 -19.43 2.85
C THR A 234 -10.92 -19.21 2.87
N PHE A 235 -10.28 -19.50 4.00
CA PHE A 235 -8.83 -19.42 4.15
C PHE A 235 -8.13 -20.35 3.15
N ALA A 236 -8.54 -21.62 3.10
CA ALA A 236 -7.95 -22.61 2.20
C ALA A 236 -8.11 -22.27 0.72
N GLN A 237 -9.30 -21.81 0.30
CA GLN A 237 -9.54 -21.38 -1.08
C GLN A 237 -8.69 -20.15 -1.43
N THR A 238 -8.52 -19.22 -0.50
CA THR A 238 -7.69 -18.05 -0.72
C THR A 238 -6.21 -18.42 -0.85
N SER A 239 -5.73 -19.37 -0.05
CA SER A 239 -4.39 -19.96 -0.20
C SER A 239 -4.22 -20.67 -1.55
N PHE A 240 -5.25 -21.39 -2.02
CA PHE A 240 -5.26 -21.97 -3.36
C PHE A 240 -5.11 -20.88 -4.43
N ASP A 241 -5.96 -19.87 -4.41
CA ASP A 241 -6.01 -18.84 -5.45
C ASP A 241 -4.69 -18.06 -5.51
N ALA A 242 -4.09 -17.74 -4.35
CA ALA A 242 -2.77 -17.12 -4.30
C ALA A 242 -1.66 -18.01 -4.90
N GLY A 243 -1.68 -19.31 -4.59
CA GLY A 243 -0.72 -20.26 -5.16
C GLY A 243 -0.92 -20.46 -6.67
N ASP A 244 -2.17 -20.50 -7.13
CA ASP A 244 -2.52 -20.67 -8.55
C ASP A 244 -2.16 -19.44 -9.37
N GLU A 245 -2.37 -18.24 -8.82
CA GLU A 245 -1.93 -16.98 -9.42
C GLU A 245 -0.41 -16.99 -9.65
N ILE A 246 0.39 -17.34 -8.63
CA ILE A 246 1.86 -17.46 -8.74
C ILE A 246 2.26 -18.47 -9.82
N LEU A 247 1.57 -19.62 -9.90
CA LEU A 247 1.82 -20.62 -10.93
C LEU A 247 1.49 -20.11 -12.33
N SER A 248 0.41 -19.35 -12.46
CA SER A 248 -0.06 -18.79 -13.73
C SER A 248 0.85 -17.68 -14.28
N ILE A 249 1.44 -16.85 -13.40
CA ILE A 249 2.33 -15.76 -13.78
C ILE A 249 3.81 -16.19 -13.86
N LYS A 250 4.15 -17.44 -13.54
CA LYS A 250 5.54 -17.93 -13.54
C LYS A 250 6.26 -17.65 -14.86
N ALA A 251 5.57 -17.79 -16.00
CA ALA A 251 6.16 -17.48 -17.31
C ALA A 251 6.38 -15.98 -17.50
N ASP A 252 5.40 -15.16 -17.12
CA ASP A 252 5.45 -13.69 -17.15
C ASP A 252 6.58 -13.15 -16.27
N LEU A 253 6.83 -13.77 -15.11
CA LEU A 253 7.90 -13.38 -14.20
C LEU A 253 9.30 -13.72 -14.70
N ILE A 254 9.46 -14.84 -15.41
CA ILE A 254 10.76 -15.27 -15.93
C ILE A 254 11.13 -14.44 -17.18
N ASN A 255 10.14 -14.05 -17.99
CA ASN A 255 10.37 -13.46 -19.30
C ASN A 255 9.47 -12.23 -19.58
N PRO A 256 9.37 -11.22 -18.69
CA PRO A 256 8.45 -10.11 -18.90
C PRO A 256 8.89 -9.24 -20.10
N PRO A 257 7.95 -8.65 -20.86
CA PRO A 257 8.28 -7.55 -21.75
C PRO A 257 8.97 -6.41 -20.97
N LEU A 258 10.03 -5.83 -21.51
CA LEU A 258 10.84 -4.81 -20.89
C LEU A 258 10.50 -3.44 -21.48
N PHE A 259 10.03 -2.51 -20.65
CA PHE A 259 9.84 -1.12 -21.04
C PHE A 259 11.18 -0.40 -21.27
N ASN A 260 11.17 0.70 -22.03
CA ASN A 260 12.35 1.53 -22.23
C ASN A 260 12.86 2.14 -20.91
N ILE A 261 14.17 2.07 -20.68
CA ILE A 261 14.87 2.48 -19.44
C ILE A 261 14.59 3.94 -19.03
N GLU A 262 14.22 4.80 -19.96
CA GLU A 262 14.00 6.23 -19.71
C GLU A 262 12.60 6.57 -19.18
N LEU A 263 11.69 5.60 -19.05
CA LEU A 263 10.37 5.89 -18.52
C LEU A 263 10.43 6.22 -17.03
N PRO A 264 9.98 7.42 -16.61
CA PRO A 264 9.93 7.75 -15.22
C PRO A 264 8.87 6.89 -14.51
N VAL A 265 9.14 6.56 -13.24
CA VAL A 265 8.12 6.00 -12.34
C VAL A 265 7.32 7.12 -11.66
N SER A 266 7.89 8.32 -11.53
CA SER A 266 7.18 9.52 -11.07
C SER A 266 7.73 10.78 -11.74
N MET A 267 6.86 11.78 -11.87
CA MET A 267 7.13 13.06 -12.50
C MET A 267 6.46 14.15 -11.68
N LYS A 268 7.22 15.21 -11.38
CA LYS A 268 6.66 16.46 -10.90
C LYS A 268 6.31 17.34 -12.08
N ALA A 269 5.13 17.95 -12.05
CA ALA A 269 4.69 18.88 -13.07
C ALA A 269 3.97 20.07 -12.44
N LYS A 270 3.79 21.13 -13.21
CA LYS A 270 2.99 22.28 -12.82
C LYS A 270 1.61 22.20 -13.42
N HIS A 271 0.58 22.69 -12.71
CA HIS A 271 -0.75 22.81 -13.28
C HIS A 271 -0.70 23.55 -14.63
N GLY A 272 -1.29 22.95 -15.66
CA GLY A 272 -1.31 23.43 -17.04
C GLY A 272 -0.09 23.07 -17.88
N GLU A 273 0.92 22.39 -17.31
CA GLU A 273 2.09 21.91 -18.04
C GLU A 273 1.70 20.78 -19.01
N ARG A 274 2.24 20.82 -20.23
CA ARG A 274 2.00 19.78 -21.22
C ARG A 274 3.07 18.70 -21.13
N ILE A 275 2.66 17.51 -20.70
CA ILE A 275 3.49 16.32 -20.59
C ILE A 275 3.36 15.50 -21.88
N ARG A 276 4.50 15.06 -22.42
CA ARG A 276 4.56 14.18 -23.59
C ARG A 276 5.65 13.12 -23.41
N LEU A 277 5.26 11.86 -23.43
CA LEU A 277 6.16 10.72 -23.19
C LEU A 277 6.06 9.72 -24.35
N THR A 278 7.19 9.12 -24.72
CA THR A 278 7.24 8.00 -25.66
C THR A 278 7.49 6.72 -24.87
N ILE A 279 6.53 5.80 -24.91
CA ILE A 279 6.48 4.59 -24.10
C ILE A 279 6.58 3.37 -25.00
N ASP A 280 7.68 2.64 -24.91
CA ASP A 280 7.90 1.44 -25.71
C ASP A 280 8.29 0.26 -24.82
N ALA A 281 8.09 -0.96 -25.33
CA ALA A 281 8.52 -2.18 -24.68
C ALA A 281 9.01 -3.23 -25.69
N THR A 282 9.93 -4.08 -25.24
CA THR A 282 10.60 -5.11 -26.06
C THR A 282 10.65 -6.45 -25.34
N SER A 283 10.82 -7.55 -26.07
CA SER A 283 11.05 -8.89 -25.50
C SER A 283 12.36 -9.44 -26.04
N ASN A 284 13.17 -10.04 -25.18
CA ASN A 284 14.42 -10.73 -25.55
C ASN A 284 14.19 -12.19 -25.98
N TYR A 285 13.00 -12.75 -25.74
CA TYR A 285 12.66 -14.14 -26.05
C TYR A 285 11.82 -14.32 -27.31
N SER A 286 11.17 -13.25 -27.77
CA SER A 286 10.44 -13.24 -29.03
C SER A 286 10.90 -12.08 -29.90
N THR A 287 11.03 -12.32 -31.21
CA THR A 287 11.22 -11.25 -32.19
C THR A 287 9.89 -10.55 -32.54
N SER A 288 8.90 -10.57 -31.64
CA SER A 288 7.47 -10.42 -31.95
C SER A 288 6.79 -9.18 -31.36
N VAL A 289 5.60 -8.90 -31.90
CA VAL A 289 4.74 -7.73 -31.66
C VAL A 289 4.30 -7.63 -30.20
N ILE A 290 4.89 -6.67 -29.49
CA ILE A 290 4.40 -6.18 -28.20
C ILE A 290 3.17 -5.31 -28.43
N VAL A 291 2.07 -5.66 -27.76
CA VAL A 291 0.85 -4.86 -27.75
C VAL A 291 0.86 -4.01 -26.47
N LEU A 292 0.80 -2.70 -26.64
CA LEU A 292 0.66 -1.76 -25.54
C LEU A 292 -0.80 -1.41 -25.30
N SER A 293 -1.17 -1.25 -24.04
CA SER A 293 -2.46 -0.68 -23.61
C SER A 293 -2.24 0.26 -22.45
N ALA A 294 -3.05 1.31 -22.33
CA ALA A 294 -3.08 2.17 -21.16
C ALA A 294 -4.41 1.98 -20.41
N ASP A 295 -4.34 1.91 -19.10
CA ASP A 295 -5.48 2.07 -18.20
C ASP A 295 -5.18 3.18 -17.18
N HIS A 296 -6.21 3.63 -16.46
CA HIS A 296 -6.14 4.79 -15.56
C HIS A 296 -5.52 6.01 -16.24
N LEU A 297 -6.05 6.46 -17.38
CA LEU A 297 -5.57 7.69 -17.97
C LEU A 297 -6.03 8.89 -17.12
N PRO A 298 -5.12 9.82 -16.74
CA PRO A 298 -5.51 11.08 -16.11
C PRO A 298 -6.60 11.79 -16.89
N ASN A 299 -7.41 12.59 -16.23
CA ASN A 299 -8.51 13.26 -16.92
C ASN A 299 -7.98 14.15 -18.07
N GLY A 300 -8.49 13.93 -19.29
CA GLY A 300 -8.03 14.60 -20.51
C GLY A 300 -6.71 14.07 -21.09
N ALA A 301 -6.10 13.04 -20.52
CA ALA A 301 -4.92 12.38 -21.08
C ALA A 301 -5.28 11.46 -22.25
N THR A 302 -4.32 11.25 -23.13
CA THR A 302 -4.44 10.31 -24.25
C THR A 302 -3.19 9.45 -24.37
N PHE A 303 -3.38 8.18 -24.75
CA PHE A 303 -2.29 7.30 -25.15
C PHE A 303 -2.57 6.72 -26.54
N ASN A 304 -1.70 7.02 -27.49
CA ASN A 304 -1.80 6.50 -28.84
C ASN A 304 -0.90 5.28 -28.99
N ILE A 305 -1.52 4.10 -29.09
CA ILE A 305 -0.81 2.81 -29.20
C ILE A 305 0.02 2.65 -30.48
N GLN A 306 -0.31 3.38 -31.55
CA GLN A 306 0.44 3.31 -32.83
C GLN A 306 1.69 4.16 -32.79
N THR A 307 1.57 5.40 -32.28
CA THR A 307 2.71 6.31 -32.16
C THR A 307 3.51 6.07 -30.87
N LYS A 308 2.96 5.29 -29.93
CA LYS A 308 3.52 5.01 -28.61
C LYS A 308 3.68 6.26 -27.75
N VAL A 309 2.85 7.27 -28.00
CA VAL A 309 2.93 8.57 -27.31
C VAL A 309 1.79 8.73 -26.31
N PHE A 310 2.16 9.04 -25.08
CA PHE A 310 1.28 9.59 -24.06
C PHE A 310 1.34 11.12 -24.08
N GLU A 311 0.18 11.77 -24.07
CA GLU A 311 0.06 13.23 -23.96
C GLU A 311 -0.99 13.61 -22.91
N TRP A 312 -0.63 14.56 -22.05
CA TRP A 312 -1.52 15.08 -21.03
C TRP A 312 -1.22 16.55 -20.71
N THR A 313 -2.25 17.31 -20.34
CA THR A 313 -2.10 18.66 -19.76
C THR A 313 -2.37 18.53 -18.27
N ALA A 314 -1.34 18.72 -17.45
CA ALA A 314 -1.36 18.41 -16.04
C ALA A 314 -2.44 19.20 -15.27
N ILE A 315 -3.27 18.51 -14.50
CA ILE A 315 -4.28 19.07 -13.60
C ILE A 315 -3.77 18.91 -12.17
N GLU A 316 -4.05 19.87 -11.29
CA GLU A 316 -3.58 19.89 -9.90
C GLU A 316 -4.02 18.62 -9.16
N GLY A 317 -3.10 18.09 -8.34
CA GLY A 317 -3.32 16.89 -7.56
C GLY A 317 -2.31 15.78 -7.90
N GLU A 318 -2.60 14.59 -7.42
CA GLU A 318 -1.86 13.38 -7.77
C GLU A 318 -2.68 12.55 -8.76
N ASP A 319 -2.06 12.19 -9.87
CA ASP A 319 -2.66 11.33 -10.90
C ASP A 319 -1.61 10.31 -11.38
N TYR A 320 -2.00 9.28 -12.12
CA TYR A 320 -1.07 8.32 -12.68
C TYR A 320 -1.59 7.76 -14.00
N VAL A 321 -0.71 7.17 -14.79
CA VAL A 321 -1.09 6.31 -15.94
C VAL A 321 -0.43 4.96 -15.79
N ARG A 322 -1.19 3.89 -16.02
CA ARG A 322 -0.67 2.53 -16.07
C ARG A 322 -0.63 2.03 -17.49
N ILE A 323 0.55 1.64 -17.94
CA ILE A 323 0.80 1.06 -19.26
C ILE A 323 1.09 -0.41 -19.10
N ARG A 324 0.41 -1.25 -19.87
CA ARG A 324 0.68 -2.69 -19.95
C ARG A 324 1.30 -3.03 -21.30
N ALA A 325 2.33 -3.85 -21.28
CA ALA A 325 2.95 -4.45 -22.45
C ALA A 325 2.66 -5.94 -22.45
N LYS A 326 2.12 -6.45 -23.57
CA LYS A 326 1.78 -7.86 -23.73
C LYS A 326 2.48 -8.46 -24.94
N ASP A 327 3.25 -9.52 -24.71
CA ASP A 327 3.75 -10.38 -25.77
C ASP A 327 2.60 -11.28 -26.24
N SER A 328 2.13 -11.04 -27.45
CA SER A 328 1.02 -11.79 -28.06
C SER A 328 1.36 -13.24 -28.43
N THR A 329 2.65 -13.58 -28.53
CA THR A 329 3.11 -14.92 -28.93
C THR A 329 3.04 -15.89 -27.75
N TYR A 330 3.49 -15.44 -26.59
CA TYR A 330 3.61 -16.27 -25.39
C TYR A 330 2.62 -15.87 -24.29
N ASN A 331 1.76 -14.88 -24.56
CA ASN A 331 0.78 -14.32 -23.62
C ASN A 331 1.43 -13.76 -22.34
N LEU A 332 2.66 -13.25 -22.44
CA LEU A 332 3.43 -12.71 -21.32
C LEU A 332 3.10 -11.23 -21.12
N THR A 333 3.00 -10.79 -19.87
CA THR A 333 2.59 -9.42 -19.55
C THR A 333 3.60 -8.72 -18.63
N SER A 334 3.81 -7.42 -18.85
CA SER A 334 4.43 -6.53 -17.89
C SER A 334 3.67 -5.21 -17.82
N THR A 335 3.87 -4.48 -16.72
CA THR A 335 3.17 -3.23 -16.44
C THR A 335 4.18 -2.18 -16.00
N HIS A 336 4.03 -0.95 -16.47
CA HIS A 336 4.79 0.23 -16.05
C HIS A 336 3.82 1.35 -15.70
N GLU A 337 4.03 2.00 -14.57
CA GLU A 337 3.17 3.07 -14.08
C GLU A 337 3.98 4.36 -13.98
N ILE A 338 3.36 5.46 -14.39
CA ILE A 338 3.95 6.78 -14.36
C ILE A 338 3.05 7.68 -13.54
N VAL A 339 3.61 8.23 -12.47
CA VAL A 339 2.89 9.06 -11.51
C VAL A 339 3.15 10.50 -11.78
N PHE A 340 2.13 11.32 -11.60
CA PHE A 340 2.21 12.75 -11.73
C PHE A 340 1.87 13.41 -10.39
N GLN A 341 2.85 14.11 -9.83
CA GLN A 341 2.64 15.03 -8.71
C GLN A 341 2.55 16.44 -9.30
N VAL A 342 1.33 16.94 -9.43
CA VAL A 342 1.06 18.21 -10.09
C VAL A 342 0.83 19.30 -9.04
N GLU A 343 1.85 20.12 -8.83
CA GLU A 343 1.77 21.28 -7.95
C GLU A 343 1.20 22.49 -8.72
N LEU A 344 0.58 23.42 -8.01
CA LEU A 344 0.26 24.74 -8.58
C LEU A 344 1.53 25.40 -9.12
N ALA A 345 1.39 26.13 -10.23
CA ALA A 345 2.54 26.58 -11.03
C ALA A 345 3.53 27.50 -10.29
N ASP A 346 3.18 28.07 -9.12
CA ASP A 346 4.03 28.84 -8.21
C ASP A 346 3.33 29.06 -6.84
N GLU A 347 4.07 29.18 -5.72
CA GLU A 347 3.55 29.73 -4.44
C GLU A 347 2.83 31.08 -4.67
N SER A 348 3.29 31.89 -5.61
CA SER A 348 2.68 33.15 -6.04
C SER A 348 1.28 32.97 -6.65
N SER A 349 0.98 31.84 -7.31
CA SER A 349 -0.37 31.58 -7.81
C SER A 349 -1.32 31.17 -6.68
N ALA A 350 -0.86 30.35 -5.73
CA ALA A 350 -1.65 30.02 -4.54
C ALA A 350 -1.94 31.29 -3.69
N ILE A 351 -0.92 32.13 -3.48
CA ILE A 351 -1.08 33.43 -2.82
C ILE A 351 -2.06 34.34 -3.58
N ARG A 352 -2.01 34.35 -4.93
CA ARG A 352 -2.96 35.13 -5.75
C ARG A 352 -4.39 34.62 -5.64
N SER A 353 -4.61 33.30 -5.71
CA SER A 353 -5.93 32.70 -5.56
C SER A 353 -6.54 32.98 -4.17
N GLU A 354 -5.73 32.85 -3.12
CA GLU A 354 -6.14 33.16 -1.74
C GLU A 354 -6.49 34.66 -1.57
N ILE A 355 -5.64 35.56 -2.09
CA ILE A 355 -5.93 37.00 -2.07
C ILE A 355 -7.20 37.30 -2.86
N GLN A 356 -7.39 36.71 -4.04
CA GLN A 356 -8.58 36.92 -4.87
C GLN A 356 -9.87 36.43 -4.18
N MET A 357 -9.82 35.29 -3.52
CA MET A 357 -10.95 34.74 -2.76
C MET A 357 -11.27 35.61 -1.53
N ASN A 358 -10.24 36.11 -0.85
CA ASN A 358 -10.42 37.03 0.27
C ASN A 358 -10.85 38.45 -0.16
N GLU A 359 -10.46 38.93 -1.35
CA GLU A 359 -10.97 40.19 -1.92
C GLU A 359 -12.48 40.13 -2.18
N ALA A 360 -13.00 38.97 -2.57
CA ALA A 360 -14.44 38.77 -2.71
C ALA A 360 -15.19 38.87 -1.35
N LEU A 361 -14.49 38.63 -0.24
CA LEU A 361 -15.02 38.67 1.14
C LEU A 361 -14.66 39.95 1.89
N SER A 362 -13.71 40.76 1.39
CA SER A 362 -13.12 41.87 2.15
C SER A 362 -14.13 42.99 2.41
N ALA A 363 -15.05 43.24 1.48
CA ALA A 363 -16.12 44.22 1.66
C ALA A 363 -17.06 43.84 2.83
N ASP A 364 -17.36 42.55 2.99
CA ASP A 364 -18.20 42.05 4.09
C ASP A 364 -17.45 42.09 5.43
N ILE A 365 -16.16 41.77 5.43
CA ILE A 365 -15.29 41.81 6.62
C ILE A 365 -15.12 43.26 7.11
N GLU A 366 -14.85 44.19 6.21
CA GLU A 366 -14.70 45.62 6.51
C GLU A 366 -16.01 46.24 7.03
N ALA A 367 -17.15 45.85 6.46
CA ALA A 367 -18.47 46.34 6.88
C ALA A 367 -18.87 45.90 8.30
N LEU A 368 -18.39 44.74 8.75
CA LEU A 368 -18.76 44.17 10.06
C LEU A 368 -17.89 44.72 11.21
N GLY A 369 -16.62 45.08 10.96
CA GLY A 369 -15.72 45.73 11.91
C GLY A 369 -15.31 44.91 13.15
N GLY A 370 -14.05 45.02 13.58
CA GLY A 370 -13.59 44.44 14.87
C GLY A 370 -13.31 42.93 14.86
N PHE A 371 -13.19 42.30 13.69
CA PHE A 371 -12.85 40.89 13.55
C PHE A 371 -11.34 40.64 13.60
N VAL A 372 -10.96 39.44 14.03
CA VAL A 372 -9.58 38.95 13.98
C VAL A 372 -9.53 37.78 13.01
N TYR A 373 -8.64 37.85 12.02
CA TYR A 373 -8.44 36.79 11.06
C TYR A 373 -7.55 35.70 11.67
N VAL A 374 -8.08 34.47 11.73
CA VAL A 374 -7.38 33.30 12.26
C VAL A 374 -6.96 32.45 11.07
N SER A 375 -5.66 32.23 10.93
CA SER A 375 -5.10 31.30 9.96
C SER A 375 -4.07 30.38 10.60
N ASP A 376 -3.81 29.26 9.94
CA ASP A 376 -2.79 28.31 10.35
C ASP A 376 -1.37 28.76 9.95
N GLY A 377 -0.39 27.92 10.26
CA GLY A 377 1.02 28.19 10.02
C GLY A 377 1.54 27.81 8.63
N VAL A 378 0.70 27.56 7.62
CA VAL A 378 1.18 27.18 6.28
C VAL A 378 2.01 28.30 5.64
N LYS A 379 2.86 27.94 4.67
CA LYS A 379 3.88 28.85 4.10
C LYS A 379 3.27 30.12 3.50
N TRP A 380 2.16 30.02 2.77
CA TRP A 380 1.54 31.17 2.09
C TRP A 380 0.83 32.16 3.05
N HIS A 381 0.19 31.70 4.13
CA HIS A 381 -0.35 32.57 5.20
C HIS A 381 0.75 33.37 5.94
N ARG A 382 2.02 32.99 5.78
CA ARG A 382 3.18 33.69 6.35
C ARG A 382 3.88 34.61 5.34
N SER A 383 3.45 34.62 4.08
CA SER A 383 4.09 35.40 3.02
C SER A 383 4.01 36.91 3.26
N ALA A 384 5.00 37.65 2.75
CA ALA A 384 5.02 39.11 2.84
C ALA A 384 3.84 39.74 2.06
N GLN A 385 3.46 39.14 0.93
CA GLN A 385 2.37 39.60 0.09
C GLN A 385 1.01 39.49 0.79
N PHE A 386 0.72 38.34 1.42
CA PHE A 386 -0.50 38.16 2.21
C PHE A 386 -0.55 39.12 3.41
N ARG A 387 0.55 39.27 4.15
CA ARG A 387 0.62 40.24 5.27
C ARG A 387 0.42 41.69 4.82
N GLN A 388 0.91 42.03 3.63
CA GLN A 388 0.70 43.35 3.05
C GLN A 388 -0.76 43.58 2.67
N TRP A 389 -1.43 42.58 2.10
CA TRP A 389 -2.86 42.62 1.81
C TRP A 389 -3.69 42.80 3.10
N CYS A 390 -3.42 42.01 4.16
CA CYS A 390 -4.11 42.21 5.45
C CYS A 390 -3.93 43.63 6.00
N LYS A 391 -2.72 44.20 5.85
CA LYS A 391 -2.44 45.59 6.27
C LYS A 391 -3.20 46.62 5.44
N GLN A 392 -3.38 46.39 4.14
CA GLN A 392 -4.12 47.29 3.24
C GLN A 392 -5.62 47.34 3.58
N HIS A 393 -6.17 46.22 4.05
CA HIS A 393 -7.59 46.07 4.40
C HIS A 393 -7.88 46.21 5.91
N ASP A 394 -6.91 46.70 6.70
CA ASP A 394 -7.01 46.83 8.17
C ASP A 394 -7.42 45.53 8.91
N ILE A 395 -7.02 44.38 8.37
CA ILE A 395 -7.33 43.06 8.92
C ILE A 395 -6.32 42.71 10.01
N LYS A 396 -6.82 42.52 11.24
CA LYS A 396 -6.01 42.10 12.38
C LYS A 396 -5.77 40.59 12.36
N LEU A 397 -4.52 40.16 12.21
CA LEU A 397 -4.13 38.74 12.28
C LEU A 397 -4.06 38.23 13.74
N CYS A 398 -4.60 37.03 13.98
CA CYS A 398 -4.45 36.32 15.24
C CYS A 398 -3.03 35.76 15.38
N ASN A 399 -2.46 35.82 16.59
CA ASN A 399 -1.21 35.12 16.88
C ASN A 399 -1.53 33.64 17.17
N TRP A 400 -1.35 32.77 16.18
CA TRP A 400 -1.70 31.35 16.27
C TRP A 400 -0.47 30.47 16.55
N PRO A 401 -0.53 29.52 17.50
CA PRO A 401 0.55 28.57 17.73
C PRO A 401 0.69 27.57 16.57
N GLY A 402 1.92 27.25 16.19
CA GLY A 402 2.19 26.22 15.17
C GLY A 402 1.72 24.84 15.62
N TYR A 403 1.38 23.96 14.66
CA TYR A 403 0.95 22.57 14.90
C TYR A 403 -0.23 22.42 15.86
N SER A 404 -1.18 23.35 15.81
CA SER A 404 -2.33 23.36 16.72
C SER A 404 -3.66 23.40 15.96
N ALA A 405 -3.88 22.40 15.11
CA ALA A 405 -5.12 22.23 14.35
C ALA A 405 -6.34 22.06 15.28
N ASP A 406 -6.16 21.43 16.45
CA ASP A 406 -7.20 21.21 17.45
C ASP A 406 -7.83 22.50 18.01
N PHE A 407 -7.14 23.63 17.87
CA PHE A 407 -7.70 24.92 18.27
C PHE A 407 -8.49 25.60 17.15
N ASN A 408 -8.39 25.14 15.90
CA ASN A 408 -8.99 25.82 14.76
C ASN A 408 -10.43 25.36 14.57
N ALA A 409 -11.38 26.29 14.74
CA ALA A 409 -12.81 25.99 14.62
C ALA A 409 -13.20 25.47 13.23
N ILE A 410 -12.41 25.78 12.20
CA ILE A 410 -12.66 25.30 10.83
C ILE A 410 -12.59 23.78 10.74
N GLU A 411 -11.75 23.11 11.54
CA GLU A 411 -11.64 21.65 11.54
C GLU A 411 -12.92 20.98 12.05
N LEU A 412 -13.56 21.59 13.05
CA LEU A 412 -14.86 21.12 13.54
C LEU A 412 -15.97 21.36 12.50
N VAL A 413 -15.89 22.45 11.76
CA VAL A 413 -16.83 22.75 10.65
C VAL A 413 -16.63 21.75 9.51
N TRP A 414 -15.38 21.48 9.11
CA TRP A 414 -15.06 20.48 8.11
C TRP A 414 -15.54 19.08 8.51
N ASN A 415 -15.44 18.71 9.78
CA ASN A 415 -15.99 17.45 10.26
C ASN A 415 -17.51 17.36 10.06
N VAL A 416 -18.26 18.45 10.27
CA VAL A 416 -19.71 18.46 9.99
C VAL A 416 -19.97 18.34 8.48
N ILE A 417 -19.28 19.16 7.68
CA ILE A 417 -19.43 19.16 6.21
C ILE A 417 -19.13 17.76 5.64
N LYS A 418 -18.01 17.14 6.03
CA LYS A 418 -17.62 15.80 5.58
C LYS A 418 -18.66 14.74 5.92
N GLN A 419 -19.30 14.83 7.09
CA GLN A 419 -20.36 13.89 7.46
C GLN A 419 -21.62 14.07 6.60
N GLU A 420 -22.00 15.31 6.28
CA GLU A 420 -23.15 15.58 5.42
C GLU A 420 -22.88 15.18 3.95
N ILE A 421 -21.69 15.45 3.43
CA ILE A 421 -21.25 14.99 2.11
C ILE A 421 -21.24 13.45 2.06
N LYS A 422 -20.74 12.80 3.11
CA LYS A 422 -20.72 11.33 3.20
C LYS A 422 -22.14 10.74 3.10
N ASN A 423 -23.14 11.39 3.71
CA ASN A 423 -24.53 10.96 3.61
C ASN A 423 -25.12 11.12 2.19
N LYS A 424 -24.56 12.02 1.38
CA LYS A 424 -24.92 12.20 -0.04
C LYS A 424 -24.26 11.18 -0.96
N ASN A 425 -23.21 10.50 -0.50
CA ASN A 425 -22.54 9.38 -1.18
C ASN A 425 -22.14 9.67 -2.65
N PRO A 426 -21.39 10.77 -2.91
CA PRO A 426 -21.00 11.16 -4.27
C PRO A 426 -20.12 10.08 -4.93
N LYS A 427 -20.33 9.85 -6.23
CA LYS A 427 -19.65 8.80 -7.02
C LYS A 427 -18.72 9.34 -8.10
N SER A 428 -18.62 10.66 -8.23
CA SER A 428 -17.69 11.33 -9.13
C SER A 428 -17.17 12.62 -8.51
N GLN A 429 -16.05 13.14 -9.02
CA GLN A 429 -15.52 14.43 -8.60
C GLN A 429 -16.57 15.55 -8.75
N ARG A 430 -17.31 15.55 -9.86
CA ARG A 430 -18.37 16.55 -10.09
C ARG A 430 -19.49 16.46 -9.05
N GLU A 431 -19.94 15.24 -8.73
CA GLU A 431 -20.94 15.05 -7.67
C GLU A 431 -20.40 15.44 -6.28
N LEU A 432 -19.10 15.27 -6.04
CA LEU A 432 -18.45 15.71 -4.82
C LEU A 432 -18.38 17.25 -4.75
N GLU A 433 -18.01 17.92 -5.84
CA GLU A 433 -18.02 19.39 -5.96
C GLU A 433 -19.44 19.94 -5.74
N ASP A 434 -20.43 19.41 -6.46
CA ASP A 434 -21.85 19.80 -6.34
C ASP A 434 -22.36 19.57 -4.90
N ALA A 435 -22.02 18.44 -4.27
CA ALA A 435 -22.41 18.15 -2.89
C ALA A 435 -21.71 19.07 -1.88
N THR A 436 -20.45 19.42 -2.13
CA THR A 436 -19.68 20.35 -1.29
C THR A 436 -20.29 21.74 -1.34
N ASP A 437 -20.56 22.25 -2.54
CA ASP A 437 -21.20 23.56 -2.74
C ASP A 437 -22.58 23.63 -2.09
N GLU A 438 -23.38 22.57 -2.24
CA GLU A 438 -24.71 22.48 -1.63
C GLU A 438 -24.65 22.47 -0.10
N VAL A 439 -23.77 21.66 0.49
CA VAL A 439 -23.62 21.55 1.95
C VAL A 439 -23.07 22.85 2.53
N CYS A 440 -22.04 23.44 1.91
CA CYS A 440 -21.46 24.71 2.34
C CYS A 440 -22.48 25.85 2.27
N SER A 441 -23.27 25.93 1.19
CA SER A 441 -24.29 26.97 1.02
C SER A 441 -25.44 26.86 2.01
N ASN A 442 -25.74 25.65 2.50
CA ASN A 442 -26.81 25.38 3.45
C ASN A 442 -26.34 25.31 4.91
N LEU A 443 -25.04 25.50 5.17
CA LEU A 443 -24.48 25.38 6.50
C LEU A 443 -25.07 26.47 7.42
N SER A 444 -25.83 26.04 8.43
CA SER A 444 -26.49 27.01 9.32
C SER A 444 -25.49 27.75 10.22
N LEU A 445 -25.73 29.04 10.44
CA LEU A 445 -24.95 29.86 11.37
C LEU A 445 -24.87 29.27 12.79
N ASN A 446 -25.92 28.56 13.23
CA ASN A 446 -25.95 27.91 14.54
C ASN A 446 -24.89 26.79 14.67
N VAL A 447 -24.64 26.03 13.59
CA VAL A 447 -23.62 24.98 13.57
C VAL A 447 -22.22 25.61 13.69
N VAL A 448 -21.96 26.67 12.93
CA VAL A 448 -20.70 27.42 12.98
C VAL A 448 -20.46 28.00 14.38
N GLN A 449 -21.48 28.63 14.97
CA GLN A 449 -21.41 29.17 16.33
C GLN A 449 -21.15 28.09 17.39
N SER A 450 -21.75 26.90 17.23
CA SER A 450 -21.52 25.76 18.12
C SER A 450 -20.07 25.27 18.06
N CYS A 451 -19.49 25.19 16.85
CA CYS A 451 -18.08 24.82 16.65
C CYS A 451 -17.14 25.83 17.33
N ILE A 452 -17.37 27.14 17.13
CA ILE A 452 -16.60 28.20 17.79
C ILE A 452 -16.71 28.10 19.33
N LYS A 453 -17.90 27.79 19.85
CA LYS A 453 -18.12 27.63 21.30
C LYS A 453 -17.37 26.42 21.86
N LYS A 454 -17.33 25.29 21.14
CA LYS A 454 -16.58 24.09 21.54
C LYS A 454 -15.08 24.37 21.65
N ILE A 455 -14.51 25.10 20.69
CA ILE A 455 -13.10 25.51 20.73
C ILE A 455 -12.78 26.33 21.98
N ARG A 456 -13.66 27.25 22.42
CA ARG A 456 -13.45 28.00 23.67
C ARG A 456 -13.27 27.09 24.89
N THR A 457 -14.01 25.98 24.94
CA THR A 457 -13.87 24.98 26.01
C THR A 457 -12.52 24.26 25.93
N VAL A 458 -12.05 23.94 24.72
CA VAL A 458 -10.73 23.31 24.50
C VAL A 458 -9.61 24.25 24.99
N TYR A 459 -9.68 25.54 24.63
CA TYR A 459 -8.75 26.55 25.14
C TYR A 459 -8.72 26.63 26.67
N SER A 460 -9.89 26.62 27.31
CA SER A 460 -9.96 26.67 28.78
C SER A 460 -9.31 25.45 29.44
N HIS A 461 -9.39 24.27 28.82
CA HIS A 461 -8.83 23.03 29.35
C HIS A 461 -7.30 23.02 29.25
N VAL A 462 -6.76 23.51 28.15
CA VAL A 462 -5.31 23.60 27.95
C VAL A 462 -4.71 24.62 28.91
N VAL A 463 -5.32 25.79 29.07
CA VAL A 463 -4.87 26.82 30.02
C VAL A 463 -4.96 26.35 31.48
N SER A 464 -5.87 25.43 31.83
CA SER A 464 -5.96 24.87 33.19
C SER A 464 -5.01 23.70 33.48
N THR A 465 -4.33 23.17 32.45
CA THR A 465 -3.42 22.03 32.56
C THR A 465 -1.95 22.46 32.68
N TYR A 466 -1.69 23.77 32.52
CA TYR A 466 -0.44 24.47 32.82
C TYR A 466 -0.67 25.45 33.97
#